data_AF-G2IV85-F1
#
_entry.id   AF-G2IV85-F1
#
_cell.length_a   1.000
_cell.length_b   1.000
_cell.length_c   1.000
_cell.angle_alpha   90.00
_cell.angle_beta   90.00
_cell.angle_gamma   90.00
#
_symmetry.space_group_name_H-M   'P 1'
#
loop_
_entity.id
_entity.type
_entity.pdbx_description
1 polymer ?
#
loop_
_entity_poly.entity_id
_entity_poly.type
_entity_poly.pdbx_seq_one_letter_code
_entity_poly.pdbx_strand_id
1 'polypeptide(L)'
;MAEFLSIMAVVMLALVAWVVRSRRPPARRVPADEPSYARHTQTRAIDVPSQMTGRDYGILLRAAHGDRSRLETWVLAEQQRATPPLSRDEAMERLAERLRLSRS
;
A
#
# COMPACT_ATOMS: atom_id res chain seq x y z
N MET A 1 -6.56 42.09 9.57
CA MET A 1 -6.26 41.64 8.18
C MET A 1 -4.89 41.00 8.07
N ALA A 2 -3.81 41.65 8.53
CA ALA A 2 -2.44 41.12 8.45
C ALA A 2 -2.22 39.78 9.20
N GLU A 3 -2.87 39.60 10.36
CA GLU A 3 -2.72 38.36 11.16
C GLU A 3 -3.37 37.13 10.51
N PHE A 4 -4.50 37.32 9.83
CA PHE A 4 -5.13 36.22 9.07
C PHE A 4 -4.27 35.80 7.88
N LEU A 5 -3.62 36.76 7.23
CA LEU A 5 -2.69 36.50 6.13
C LEU A 5 -1.42 35.77 6.61
N SER A 6 -0.89 36.13 7.79
CA SER A 6 0.29 35.45 8.34
C SER A 6 -0.01 34.01 8.75
N ILE A 7 -1.16 33.75 9.38
CA ILE A 7 -1.58 32.39 9.74
C ILE A 7 -1.78 31.54 8.48
N MET A 8 -2.45 32.06 7.46
CA MET A 8 -2.65 31.33 6.20
C MET A 8 -1.34 31.03 5.48
N ALA A 9 -0.39 31.98 5.49
CA ALA A 9 0.93 31.76 4.92
C ALA A 9 1.69 30.63 5.63
N VAL A 10 1.65 30.58 6.97
CA VAL A 10 2.31 29.52 7.75
C VAL A 10 1.68 28.15 7.49
N VAL A 11 0.35 28.07 7.44
CA VAL A 11 -0.37 26.82 7.16
C VAL A 11 -0.05 26.31 5.75
N MET A 12 -0.06 27.19 4.75
CA MET A 12 0.34 26.84 3.37
C MET A 12 1.78 26.34 3.31
N LEU A 13 2.71 27.00 4.01
CA LEU A 13 4.11 26.60 4.03
C LEU A 13 4.30 25.21 4.67
N ALA A 14 3.58 24.92 5.76
CA ALA A 14 3.59 23.63 6.43
C ALA A 14 3.02 22.51 5.52
N LEU A 15 1.94 22.79 4.80
CA LEU A 15 1.34 21.86 3.83
C LEU A 15 2.28 21.53 2.68
N VAL A 16 2.93 22.55 2.11
CA VAL A 16 3.93 22.36 1.04
C VAL A 16 5.13 21.56 1.56
N ALA A 17 5.64 21.88 2.75
CA ALA A 17 6.74 21.14 3.37
C ALA A 17 6.35 19.66 3.63
N TRP A 18 5.11 19.41 4.07
CA TRP A 18 4.60 18.07 4.29
C TRP A 18 4.50 17.26 2.99
N VAL A 19 3.95 17.85 1.93
CA VAL A 19 3.83 17.21 0.62
C VAL A 19 5.20 16.90 0.01
N VAL A 20 6.16 17.83 0.14
CA VAL A 20 7.53 17.60 -0.33
C VAL A 20 8.21 16.49 0.49
N ARG A 21 7.99 16.44 1.80
CA ARG A 21 8.57 15.39 2.66
C ARG A 21 7.93 14.02 2.43
N SER A 22 6.62 13.95 2.21
CA SER A 22 5.91 12.68 1.97
C SER A 22 6.16 12.11 0.58
N ARG A 23 6.44 12.97 -0.40
CA ARG A 23 6.83 12.56 -1.76
C ARG A 23 8.32 12.25 -1.90
N ARG A 24 9.15 12.52 -0.88
CA ARG A 24 10.55 12.09 -0.92
C ARG A 24 10.57 10.56 -0.74
N PRO A 25 11.05 9.79 -1.73
CA PRO A 25 11.34 8.38 -1.51
C PRO A 25 12.33 8.28 -0.35
N PRO A 26 12.23 7.25 0.52
CA PRO A 26 13.17 7.09 1.62
C PRO A 26 14.57 7.13 1.02
N ALA A 27 15.35 8.13 1.43
CA ALA A 27 16.72 8.30 0.98
C ALA A 27 17.41 6.96 1.17
N ARG A 28 17.82 6.34 0.07
CA ARG A 28 18.63 5.12 0.07
C ARG A 28 19.91 5.50 0.78
N ARG A 29 19.91 5.30 2.10
CA ARG A 29 21.10 5.43 2.95
C ARG A 29 22.10 4.47 2.34
N VAL A 30 23.11 5.03 1.68
CA VAL A 30 24.33 4.30 1.34
C VAL A 30 24.78 3.68 2.67
N PRO A 31 24.84 2.35 2.81
CA PRO A 31 25.34 1.76 4.04
C PRO A 31 26.83 2.08 4.08
N ALA A 32 27.23 2.94 5.01
CA ALA A 32 28.59 2.95 5.48
C ALA A 32 28.84 1.59 6.14
N ASP A 33 29.92 0.94 5.73
CA ASP A 33 30.48 -0.25 6.37
C ASP A 33 30.68 0.01 7.87
N GLU A 34 29.76 -0.45 8.71
CA GLU A 34 29.99 -0.62 10.14
C GLU A 34 29.34 -1.94 10.59
N PRO A 35 30.13 -2.92 11.08
CA PRO A 35 29.61 -4.21 11.52
C PRO A 35 29.21 -4.10 12.99
N SER A 36 28.03 -3.53 13.27
CA SER A 36 27.48 -3.53 14.62
C SER A 36 26.32 -4.52 14.74
N TYR A 37 26.71 -5.76 15.00
CA TYR A 37 26.03 -6.76 15.83
C TYR A 37 24.64 -6.35 16.36
N ALA A 38 23.58 -6.69 15.63
CA ALA A 38 22.22 -6.72 16.15
C ALA A 38 21.70 -8.15 16.05
N ARG A 39 22.03 -8.93 17.08
CA ARG A 39 21.57 -10.29 17.38
C ARG A 39 20.09 -10.25 17.80
N HIS A 40 19.23 -9.77 16.90
CA HIS A 40 17.77 -9.73 17.02
C HIS A 40 17.11 -10.16 15.70
N THR A 41 17.74 -11.12 15.02
CA THR A 41 17.07 -11.98 14.05
C THR A 41 16.11 -12.91 14.78
N GLN A 42 15.02 -12.37 15.33
CA GLN A 42 13.77 -13.11 15.30
C GLN A 42 13.24 -12.89 13.89
N THR A 43 13.81 -13.65 12.95
CA THR A 43 13.18 -13.94 11.67
C THR A 43 11.85 -14.60 11.99
N ARG A 44 10.82 -13.80 12.24
CA ARG A 44 9.44 -14.23 12.07
C ARG A 44 9.41 -14.82 10.67
N ALA A 45 9.03 -16.10 10.57
CA ALA A 45 8.78 -16.68 9.27
C ALA A 45 7.84 -15.71 8.55
N ILE A 46 8.37 -15.06 7.51
CA ILE A 46 7.52 -14.43 6.52
C ILE A 46 6.82 -15.63 5.93
N ASP A 47 5.58 -15.89 6.38
CA ASP A 47 4.71 -16.86 5.74
C ASP A 47 4.81 -16.54 4.26
N VAL A 48 5.49 -17.42 3.52
CA VAL A 48 5.61 -17.30 2.08
C VAL A 48 4.16 -17.18 1.64
N PRO A 49 3.73 -16.05 1.04
CA PRO A 49 2.33 -15.87 0.70
C PRO A 49 1.98 -17.08 -0.13
N SER A 50 1.08 -17.91 0.40
CA SER A 50 0.56 -19.13 -0.22
C SER A 50 0.47 -18.81 -1.71
N GLN A 51 1.17 -19.57 -2.55
CA GLN A 51 1.35 -19.21 -3.95
C GLN A 51 -0.02 -18.88 -4.55
N MET A 52 -0.29 -17.58 -4.71
CA MET A 52 -1.58 -17.07 -5.16
C MET A 52 -1.63 -17.24 -6.68
N THR A 53 -1.63 -18.49 -7.12
CA THR A 53 -1.65 -18.89 -8.52
C THR A 53 -3.08 -19.24 -8.94
N GLY A 54 -4.02 -18.35 -8.63
CA GLY A 54 -5.40 -18.44 -9.10
C GLY A 54 -5.60 -17.69 -10.43
N ARG A 55 -6.49 -18.18 -11.29
CA ARG A 55 -6.88 -17.50 -12.54
C ARG A 55 -7.32 -16.05 -12.29
N ASP A 56 -8.02 -15.81 -11.19
CA ASP A 56 -8.52 -14.50 -10.80
C ASP A 56 -7.39 -13.56 -10.35
N TYR A 57 -6.37 -14.08 -9.64
CA TYR A 57 -5.17 -13.31 -9.30
C TYR A 57 -4.49 -12.74 -10.54
N GLY A 58 -4.35 -13.54 -11.61
CA GLY A 58 -3.77 -13.07 -12.87
C GLY A 58 -4.60 -11.98 -13.57
N ILE A 59 -5.93 -12.05 -13.48
CA ILE A 59 -6.85 -11.04 -14.02
C ILE A 59 -6.72 -9.74 -13.24
N LEU A 60 -6.72 -9.83 -11.91
CA LEU A 60 -6.59 -8.71 -11.01
C LEU A 60 -5.21 -8.03 -11.14
N LEU A 61 -4.14 -8.82 -11.25
CA LEU A 61 -2.78 -8.31 -11.45
C LEU A 61 -2.66 -7.59 -12.80
N ARG A 62 -3.29 -8.11 -13.85
CA ARG A 62 -3.37 -7.42 -15.15
C ARG A 62 -4.13 -6.10 -15.04
N ALA A 63 -5.25 -6.06 -14.30
CA ALA A 63 -6.00 -4.84 -14.03
C ALA A 63 -5.20 -3.82 -13.19
N ALA A 64 -4.31 -4.31 -12.33
CA ALA A 64 -3.37 -3.50 -11.56
C ALA A 64 -2.11 -3.10 -12.34
N HIS A 65 -2.03 -3.38 -13.65
CA HIS A 65 -0.84 -3.14 -14.49
C HIS A 65 0.45 -3.82 -13.98
N GLY A 66 0.32 -4.98 -13.33
CA GLY A 66 1.46 -5.70 -12.74
C GLY A 66 1.89 -5.18 -11.37
N ASP A 67 1.24 -4.14 -10.84
CA ASP A 67 1.54 -3.63 -9.50
C ASP A 67 0.90 -4.50 -8.42
N ARG A 68 1.73 -5.31 -7.76
CA ARG A 68 1.30 -6.18 -6.67
C ARG A 68 0.88 -5.41 -5.41
N SER A 69 1.51 -4.28 -5.10
CA SER A 69 1.15 -3.49 -3.92
C SER A 69 -0.23 -2.88 -4.06
N ARG A 70 -0.56 -2.44 -5.28
CA ARG A 70 -1.89 -1.94 -5.62
C ARG A 70 -2.96 -3.02 -5.51
N LEU A 71 -2.66 -4.24 -5.99
CA LEU A 71 -3.53 -5.40 -5.85
C LEU A 71 -3.84 -5.71 -4.37
N GLU A 72 -2.81 -5.82 -3.52
CA GLU A 72 -2.99 -6.11 -2.09
C GLU A 72 -3.84 -5.05 -1.40
N THR A 73 -3.67 -3.77 -1.78
CA THR A 73 -4.49 -2.67 -1.25
C THR A 73 -5.96 -2.84 -1.59
N TRP A 74 -6.28 -3.28 -2.82
CA TRP A 74 -7.66 -3.56 -3.23
C TRP A 74 -8.26 -4.75 -2.50
N VAL A 75 -7.49 -5.83 -2.32
CA VAL A 75 -7.94 -7.02 -1.58
C VAL A 75 -8.23 -6.66 -0.12
N LEU A 76 -7.32 -5.94 0.53
CA LEU A 76 -7.50 -5.45 1.90
C LEU A 76 -8.74 -4.56 2.04
N ALA A 77 -8.94 -3.63 1.10
CA ALA A 77 -10.12 -2.78 1.09
C ALA A 77 -11.41 -3.59 0.94
N GLU A 78 -11.42 -4.61 0.10
CA GLU A 78 -12.61 -5.46 -0.13
C GLU A 78 -12.89 -6.38 1.08
N GLN A 79 -11.86 -6.91 1.75
CA GLN A 79 -12.00 -7.66 3.01
C GLN A 79 -12.62 -6.82 4.12
N GLN A 80 -12.21 -5.56 4.25
CA GLN A 80 -12.72 -4.63 5.26
C GLN A 80 -14.09 -4.07 4.94
N ARG A 81 -14.47 -4.04 3.66
CA ARG A 81 -15.75 -3.48 3.20
C ARG A 81 -16.94 -4.38 3.52
N ALA A 82 -16.70 -5.65 3.76
CA ALA A 82 -17.75 -6.61 4.03
C ALA A 82 -17.83 -6.98 5.52
N THR A 83 -19.07 -7.10 5.99
CA THR A 83 -19.39 -7.50 7.37
C THR A 83 -20.28 -8.73 7.28
N PRO A 84 -19.86 -9.91 7.80
CA PRO A 84 -18.57 -10.20 8.45
C PRO A 84 -17.37 -10.13 7.49
N PRO A 85 -16.14 -9.94 8.02
CA PRO A 85 -14.93 -9.84 7.21
C PRO A 85 -14.71 -11.13 6.41
N LEU A 86 -14.54 -10.99 5.09
CA LEU A 86 -14.33 -12.15 4.22
C LEU A 86 -12.92 -12.68 4.30
N SER A 87 -12.81 -13.98 4.05
CA SER A 87 -11.52 -14.59 3.78
C SER A 87 -10.87 -13.92 2.56
N ARG A 88 -9.55 -13.98 2.50
CA ARG A 88 -8.79 -13.33 1.44
C ARG A 88 -9.16 -13.85 0.05
N ASP A 89 -9.45 -15.14 -0.05
CA ASP A 89 -9.81 -15.80 -1.30
C ASP A 89 -11.20 -15.34 -1.78
N GLU A 90 -12.18 -15.28 -0.89
CA GLU A 90 -13.51 -14.78 -1.25
C GLU A 90 -13.49 -13.28 -1.59
N ALA A 91 -12.64 -12.49 -0.93
CA ALA A 91 -12.47 -11.07 -1.26
C ALA A 91 -11.88 -10.87 -2.66
N MET A 92 -10.92 -11.71 -3.07
CA MET A 92 -10.39 -11.70 -4.43
C MET A 92 -11.42 -12.13 -5.46
N GLU A 93 -12.19 -13.19 -5.19
CA GLU A 93 -13.25 -13.66 -6.08
C GLU A 93 -14.29 -12.57 -6.32
N ARG A 94 -14.75 -11.91 -5.24
CA ARG A 94 -15.62 -10.73 -5.34
C ARG A 94 -15.01 -9.59 -6.13
N LEU A 95 -13.74 -9.30 -5.89
CA LEU A 95 -13.02 -8.23 -6.59
C LEU A 95 -12.93 -8.54 -8.09
N ALA A 96 -12.63 -9.79 -8.45
CA ALA A 96 -12.54 -10.25 -9.82
C ALA A 96 -13.90 -10.19 -10.53
N GLU A 97 -14.97 -10.59 -9.84
CA GLU A 97 -16.33 -10.52 -10.37
C GLU A 97 -16.77 -9.08 -10.62
N ARG A 98 -16.49 -8.16 -9.69
CA ARG A 98 -16.74 -6.72 -9.90
C ARG A 98 -15.96 -6.15 -11.09
N LEU A 99 -14.72 -6.59 -11.29
CA LEU A 99 -13.91 -6.18 -12.44
C LEU A 99 -14.39 -6.78 -13.77
N ARG A 100 -15.01 -7.97 -13.74
CA ARG A 100 -15.68 -8.54 -14.92
C ARG A 100 -16.93 -7.75 -15.27
N LEU A 101 -17.78 -7.47 -14.28
CA LEU A 101 -19.00 -6.68 -14.44
C LEU A 101 -18.74 -5.23 -14.89
N SER A 102 -17.60 -4.64 -14.51
CA SER A 102 -17.24 -3.29 -14.97
C SER A 102 -16.66 -3.25 -16.39
N ARG A 103 -16.38 -4.40 -17.00
CA ARG A 103 -15.80 -4.51 -18.35
C ARG A 103 -16.83 -4.94 -19.41
N SER A 104 -17.94 -5.56 -18.98
CA SER A 104 -19.11 -5.85 -19.81
C SER A 104 -19.99 -4.62 -20.01
#